data_AF-G2GXC4-F1
#
_entry.id   AF-G2GXC4-F1
#
_cell.length_a   1.000
_cell.length_b   1.000
_cell.length_c   1.000
_cell.angle_alpha   90.00
_cell.angle_beta   90.00
_cell.angle_gamma   90.00
#
_symmetry.space_group_name_H-M   'P 1'
#
loop_
_entity.id
_entity.type
_entity.pdbx_description
1 polymer ?
#
loop_
_entity_poly.entity_id
_entity_poly.type
_entity_poly.pdbx_seq_one_letter_code
_entity_poly.pdbx_strand_id
1 'polypeptide(L)' 'MKQRARKAQACQVIGISVRTLQRWSNNCHNAPLADKRSTAVRNAPSNKLSDAERQRIMEICNSPEFSS' A
#
# COMPACT_ATOMS: atom_id res chain seq x y z
N MET A 1 18.50 13.35 27.63
CA MET A 1 19.10 12.23 26.87
C MET A 1 18.98 12.48 25.37
N LYS A 2 20.09 12.78 24.66
CA LYS A 2 20.09 13.20 23.24
C LYS A 2 20.76 12.12 22.38
N GLN A 3 20.01 11.10 21.93
CA GLN A 3 20.52 9.96 21.15
C GLN A 3 20.79 10.31 19.66
N ARG A 4 21.54 11.38 19.38
CA ARG A 4 21.82 11.82 17.99
C ARG A 4 22.91 10.98 17.29
N ALA A 5 23.88 10.45 18.04
CA ALA A 5 24.99 9.68 17.46
C ALA A 5 24.55 8.34 16.84
N ARG A 6 23.62 7.62 17.49
CA ARG A 6 23.12 6.31 17.01
C ARG A 6 22.33 6.41 15.70
N LYS A 7 21.63 7.53 15.47
CA LYS A 7 20.84 7.73 14.25
C LYS A 7 21.73 7.88 13.01
N ALA A 8 22.85 8.58 13.13
CA ALA A 8 23.80 8.75 12.03
C ALA A 8 24.43 7.42 11.62
N GLN A 9 24.89 6.62 12.60
CA GLN A 9 25.43 5.28 12.37
C GLN A 9 24.39 4.34 11.75
N ALA A 10 23.15 4.33 12.27
CA ALA A 10 22.08 3.53 11.69
C ALA A 10 21.74 3.95 10.24
N CYS A 11 21.70 5.25 9.96
CA CYS A 11 21.48 5.77 8.60
C CYS A 11 22.58 5.32 7.63
N GLN A 12 23.84 5.28 8.08
CA GLN A 12 24.97 4.79 7.30
C GLN A 12 24.84 3.30 6.97
N VAL A 13 24.42 2.48 7.93
CA VAL A 13 24.20 1.03 7.71
C VAL A 13 23.04 0.79 6.74
N ILE A 14 21.96 1.55 6.85
CA ILE A 14 20.75 1.42 6.01
C ILE A 14 20.94 2.06 4.62
N GLY A 15 21.96 2.91 4.44
CA GLY A 15 22.25 3.58 3.17
C GLY A 15 21.33 4.77 2.88
N ILE A 16 20.80 5.44 3.91
CA ILE A 16 19.96 6.62 3.76
C ILE A 16 20.60 7.84 4.44
N SER A 17 20.28 9.05 3.96
CA SER A 17 20.76 10.26 4.63
C SER A 17 20.01 10.49 5.95
N VAL A 18 20.68 11.09 6.93
CA VAL A 18 20.04 11.51 8.19
C VAL A 18 18.89 12.50 7.94
N ARG A 19 19.00 13.31 6.88
CA ARG A 19 17.96 14.25 6.45
C ARG A 19 16.70 13.53 5.96
N THR A 20 16.86 12.38 5.29
CA THR A 20 15.75 11.51 4.87
C THR A 20 14.99 10.98 6.08
N LEU A 21 15.72 10.46 7.07
CA LEU A 21 15.11 9.96 8.32
C LEU A 21 14.39 11.07 9.09
N GLN A 22 15.01 12.26 9.21
CA GLN A 22 14.40 13.42 9.84
C GLN A 22 13.12 13.86 9.11
N ARG A 23 13.11 13.86 7.77
CA ARG A 23 11.92 14.21 6.98
C ARG A 23 10.78 13.23 7.25
N TRP A 24 11.04 11.92 7.28
CA TRP A 24 10.02 10.92 7.58
C TRP A 24 9.48 11.06 9.01
N SER A 25 10.36 11.36 9.96
CA SER A 25 9.99 11.56 11.37
C SER A 25 9.28 12.90 11.64
N ASN A 26 9.59 13.97 10.90
CA ASN A 26 9.07 15.33 11.17
C ASN A 26 7.77 15.62 10.40
N ASN A 27 7.52 14.96 9.26
CA ASN A 27 6.20 15.02 8.60
C ASN A 27 5.13 14.18 9.35
N CYS A 28 5.56 13.49 10.38
CA CYS A 28 4.77 12.72 11.31
C CYS A 28 4.50 13.63 12.53
N HIS A 29 3.57 14.58 12.41
CA HIS A 29 3.24 15.48 13.52
C HIS A 29 2.57 14.77 14.71
N ASN A 30 1.85 13.66 14.48
CA ASN A 30 1.09 12.97 15.54
C ASN A 30 1.20 11.42 15.56
N ALA A 31 1.70 10.77 14.50
CA ALA A 31 1.91 9.32 14.44
C ALA A 31 2.78 8.97 13.23
N PRO A 32 3.62 7.91 13.27
CA PRO A 32 4.39 7.46 12.12
C PRO A 32 3.46 7.36 10.92
N LEU A 33 3.92 7.83 9.75
CA LEU A 33 3.11 7.82 8.54
C LEU A 33 2.75 6.36 8.23
N ALA A 34 1.56 5.94 8.65
CA ALA A 34 1.10 4.57 8.50
C ALA A 34 1.03 4.22 7.01
N ASP A 35 1.07 2.93 6.70
CA ASP A 35 0.91 2.48 5.32
C ASP A 35 -0.43 2.99 4.77
N LYS A 36 -0.36 3.92 3.81
CA LYS A 36 -1.54 4.52 3.17
C LYS A 36 -2.09 3.65 2.04
N ARG A 37 -1.48 2.50 1.71
CA ARG A 37 -1.98 1.60 0.66
C ARG A 37 -3.37 1.06 0.98
N SER A 38 -3.68 0.83 2.26
CA SER A 38 -5.01 0.37 2.70
C SER A 38 -6.06 1.48 2.59
N THR A 39 -5.71 2.70 2.98
CA THR A 39 -6.61 3.88 2.99
C THR A 39 -6.59 4.67 1.68
N ALA A 40 -5.80 4.27 0.68
CA ALA A 40 -5.73 4.96 -0.59
C ALA A 40 -7.06 4.86 -1.36
N VAL A 41 -7.64 6.01 -1.70
CA VAL A 41 -8.80 6.08 -2.60
C VAL A 41 -8.34 5.59 -3.99
N ARG A 42 -8.89 4.47 -4.43
CA ARG A 42 -8.64 3.90 -5.76
C ARG A 42 -9.91 4.02 -6.58
N ASN A 43 -9.85 4.82 -7.65
CA ASN A 43 -10.93 4.87 -8.62
C ASN A 43 -11.03 3.52 -9.33
N ALA A 44 -12.24 3.17 -9.77
CA ALA A 44 -12.44 1.97 -10.57
C ALA A 44 -11.58 2.04 -11.84
N PRO A 45 -10.91 0.94 -12.23
CA PRO A 45 -10.20 0.91 -13.50
C PRO A 45 -11.22 0.97 -14.66
N SER A 46 -10.79 1.44 -15.83
CA SER A 46 -11.65 1.61 -17.01
C SER A 46 -12.24 0.29 -17.52
N ASN A 47 -11.57 -0.83 -17.26
CA ASN A 47 -11.99 -2.18 -17.64
C ASN A 47 -12.69 -2.93 -16.49
N LYS A 48 -13.22 -2.22 -15.50
CA LYS A 48 -14.00 -2.86 -14.43
C LYS A 48 -15.25 -3.51 -15.04
N LEU A 49 -15.39 -4.82 -14.85
CA LEU A 49 -16.57 -5.56 -15.25
C LEU A 49 -17.84 -4.96 -14.62
N SER A 50 -18.86 -4.79 -15.44
CA SER A 50 -20.22 -4.50 -14.99
C SER A 50 -20.81 -5.69 -14.23
N ASP A 51 -21.82 -5.43 -13.41
CA ASP A 51 -22.46 -6.50 -12.63
C ASP A 51 -23.12 -7.56 -13.55
N ALA A 52 -23.64 -7.14 -14.71
CA ALA A 52 -24.19 -8.05 -15.71
C ALA A 52 -23.12 -8.97 -16.33
N GLU A 53 -21.93 -8.45 -16.63
CA GLU A 53 -20.81 -9.27 -17.14
C GLU A 53 -20.34 -10.26 -16.08
N ARG A 54 -20.24 -9.84 -14.82
CA ARG A 54 -19.88 -10.73 -13.70
C ARG A 54 -20.89 -11.85 -13.52
N GLN A 55 -22.18 -11.54 -13.64
CA GLN A 55 -23.24 -12.53 -13.55
C GLN A 55 -23.18 -13.55 -14.69
N ARG A 56 -22.98 -13.08 -15.93
CA ARG A 56 -22.80 -13.96 -17.08
C ARG A 56 -21.61 -14.89 -16.92
N ILE A 57 -20.48 -14.40 -16.39
CA ILE A 57 -19.31 -15.23 -16.11
C ILE A 57 -19.66 -16.32 -15.09
N MET A 58 -20.35 -15.97 -14.00
CA MET A 58 -20.78 -16.96 -13.01
C MET A 58 -21.74 -17.99 -13.58
N GLU A 59 -22.69 -17.59 -14.42
CA GLU A 59 -23.62 -18.50 -15.09
C GLU A 59 -22.91 -19.49 -16.02
N ILE A 60 -21.93 -19.02 -16.80
CA ILE A 60 -21.13 -19.88 -17.68
C ILE A 60 -20.29 -20.85 -16.84
N CYS A 61 -19.60 -20.36 -15.81
CA CYS A 61 -18.80 -21.22 -14.94
C CYS A 61 -19.63 -22.31 -14.23
N ASN A 62 -20.88 -21.98 -13.87
CA ASN A 62 -21.81 -22.92 -13.24
C ASN A 62 -22.63 -23.74 -14.24
N SER A 63 -22.42 -23.56 -15.55
CA SER A 63 -23.15 -24.32 -16.56
C SER A 63 -22.70 -25.78 -16.54
N PRO A 64 -23.59 -26.72 -16.91
CA PRO A 64 -23.30 -28.16 -16.83
C PRO A 64 -22.10 -28.61 -17.66
N GLU A 65 -21.72 -27.83 -18.68
CA GLU A 65 -20.53 -28.08 -19.50
C GLU A 65 -19.22 -27.86 -18.71
N PHE A 66 -19.25 -27.02 -17.68
CA PHE A 66 -18.09 -26.68 -16.85
C PHE A 66 -18.26 -27.05 -15.37
N SER A 67 -19.44 -27.54 -14.95
CA SER A 67 -19.69 -28.08 -13.62
C SER A 67 -19.19 -29.54 -13.54
N SER A 68 -17.87 -29.72 -13.51
CA SER A 68 -17.22 -31.00 -13.21
C SER A 68 -16.67 -31.03 -11.80
#